data_AF-A0A428ZBK2-F1
#
_entry.id   AF-A0A428ZBK2-F1
#
_cell.length_a   1.000
_cell.length_b   1.000
_cell.length_c   1.000
_cell.angle_alpha   90.00
_cell.angle_beta   90.00
_cell.angle_gamma   90.00
#
_symmetry.space_group_name_H-M   'P 1'
#
loop_
_entity.id
_entity.type
_entity.pdbx_description
1 polymer ?
#
loop_
_entity_poly.entity_id
_entity_poly.type
_entity_poly.pdbx_seq_one_letter_code
_entity_poly.pdbx_strand_id
1 'polypeptide(L)'
;MCQGAGVLRWQQPCPDGVLRELEHPCPNGCGDGWHHPDAENDQVIEVLDGELVEDDDRPGRRLGRADQANTVGGEFVATALEAWGFTGKG
;
A
#
# COMPACT_ATOMS: atom_id res chain seq x y z
N MET A 1 -4.73 9.72 10.72
CA MET A 1 -3.74 9.39 11.79
C MET A 1 -3.02 10.67 12.22
N CYS A 2 -2.75 10.86 13.52
CA CYS A 2 -2.37 12.12 14.23
C CYS A 2 -3.51 13.06 14.68
N GLN A 3 -4.79 12.73 14.46
CA GLN A 3 -5.94 13.58 14.87
C GLN A 3 -5.78 15.08 14.51
N GLY A 4 -5.13 15.39 13.38
CA GLY A 4 -4.85 16.78 12.96
C GLY A 4 -3.61 17.44 13.60
N ALA A 5 -2.89 16.77 14.51
CA ALA A 5 -1.75 17.33 15.24
C ALA A 5 -0.44 17.42 14.44
N GLY A 6 -0.36 16.82 13.26
CA GLY A 6 0.84 16.83 12.40
C GLY A 6 1.99 15.92 12.83
N VAL A 7 1.93 15.40 14.06
CA VAL A 7 2.98 14.53 14.63
C VAL A 7 2.37 13.33 15.36
N LEU A 8 3.08 12.20 15.33
CA LEU A 8 2.86 11.05 16.20
C LEU A 8 3.63 11.27 17.50
N ARG A 9 2.95 11.08 18.63
CA ARG A 9 3.55 11.15 19.97
C ARG A 9 3.45 9.80 20.66
N TRP A 10 4.54 9.36 21.27
CA TRP A 10 4.55 8.16 22.12
C TRP A 10 5.57 8.31 23.25
N GLN A 11 5.42 7.50 24.30
CA GLN A 11 6.41 7.42 25.37
C GLN A 11 7.32 6.22 25.14
N GLN A 12 8.63 6.44 25.19
CA GLN A 12 9.63 5.39 25.06
C GLN A 12 10.42 5.27 26.37
N PRO A 13 10.50 4.06 26.96
CA PRO A 13 11.40 3.83 28.08
C PRO A 13 12.85 3.93 27.60
N CYS A 14 13.63 4.74 28.30
CA CYS A 14 15.06 4.89 28.05
C CYS A 14 15.87 3.99 28.99
N PRO A 15 17.14 3.68 28.67
CA PRO A 15 17.99 2.82 29.50
C PRO A 15 18.24 3.33 30.92
N ASP A 16 18.00 4.62 31.17
CA ASP A 16 18.03 5.27 32.48
C ASP A 16 16.74 5.03 33.31
N GLY A 17 15.78 4.28 32.77
CA GLY A 17 14.49 4.00 33.40
C GLY A 17 13.46 5.12 33.28
N VAL A 18 13.80 6.21 32.58
CA VAL A 18 12.90 7.35 32.39
C VAL A 18 12.07 7.17 31.13
N LEU A 19 10.76 7.44 31.22
CA LEU A 19 9.90 7.55 30.04
C LEU A 19 10.11 8.92 29.40
N ARG A 20 10.48 8.94 28.12
CA ARG A 20 10.60 10.18 27.35
C ARG A 20 9.51 10.20 26.29
N GLU A 21 8.87 11.35 26.16
CA GLU A 21 7.98 11.61 25.05
C GLU A 21 8.80 11.86 23.80
N LEU A 22 8.48 11.13 22.74
CA LEU A 22 9.08 11.27 21.41
C LEU A 22 8.02 11.78 20.44
N GLU A 23 8.46 12.59 19.50
CA GLU A 23 7.63 13.10 18.41
C GLU A 23 8.24 12.67 17.08
N HIS A 24 7.39 12.26 16.13
CA HIS A 24 7.78 12.02 14.75
C HIS A 24 6.79 12.72 13.82
N PRO A 25 7.24 13.43 12.76
CA PRO A 25 6.34 13.95 11.73
C PRO A 25 5.43 12.84 11.18
N CYS A 26 4.16 13.11 10.93
CA CYS A 26 3.29 12.05 10.40
C CYS A 26 3.84 11.59 9.03
N PRO A 27 4.11 10.28 8.82
CA PRO A 27 4.75 9.78 7.60
C PRO A 27 4.05 10.19 6.29
N ASN A 28 2.73 10.46 6.33
CA ASN A 28 1.93 10.90 5.19
C ASN A 28 1.13 12.20 5.47
N GLY A 29 1.55 13.03 6.43
CA GLY A 29 0.82 14.25 6.84
C GLY A 29 -0.44 13.96 7.68
N CYS A 30 -1.27 14.98 7.97
CA CYS A 30 -2.45 14.87 8.84
C CYS A 30 -3.65 14.10 8.25
N GLY A 31 -3.46 13.29 7.19
CA GLY A 31 -4.55 12.58 6.53
C GLY A 31 -5.30 11.63 7.46
N ASP A 32 -6.59 11.43 7.21
CA ASP A 32 -7.49 10.68 8.10
C ASP A 32 -7.08 9.20 8.26
N GLY A 33 -6.45 8.61 7.25
CA GLY A 33 -6.01 7.22 7.24
C GLY A 33 -4.48 7.07 7.22
N TRP A 34 -4.00 5.97 7.81
CA TRP A 34 -2.70 5.41 7.43
C TRP A 34 -2.95 4.46 6.25
N HIS A 35 -2.30 4.72 5.13
CA HIS A 35 -2.24 3.81 3.99
C HIS A 35 -0.90 3.10 4.04
N HIS A 36 -0.89 1.79 4.32
CA HIS A 36 0.31 0.98 4.12
C HIS A 36 0.59 0.94 2.61
N PRO A 37 1.83 1.16 2.13
CA PRO A 37 2.14 1.01 0.71
C PRO A 37 1.71 -0.36 0.16
N ASP A 38 1.93 -1.43 0.92
CA ASP A 38 1.53 -2.80 0.53
C ASP A 38 0.01 -3.03 0.50
N ALA A 39 -0.79 -2.22 1.22
CA ALA A 39 -2.25 -2.32 1.17
C ALA A 39 -2.82 -1.79 -0.16
N GLU A 40 -2.05 -1.00 -0.91
CA GLU A 40 -2.43 -0.53 -2.25
C GLU A 40 -1.90 -1.41 -3.38
N ASN A 41 -0.94 -2.31 -3.09
CA ASN A 41 -0.21 -3.10 -4.08
C ASN A 41 -0.73 -4.54 -4.26
N ASP A 42 -1.84 -4.94 -3.61
CA ASP A 42 -2.33 -6.32 -3.60
C ASP A 42 -1.24 -7.35 -3.24
N GLN A 43 -0.24 -6.94 -2.45
CA GLN A 43 0.86 -7.82 -2.00
C GLN A 43 0.51 -8.60 -0.73
N VAL A 44 -0.75 -8.54 -0.29
CA VAL A 44 -1.25 -9.33 0.83
C VAL A 44 -1.79 -10.64 0.27
N ILE A 45 -0.96 -11.69 0.34
CA ILE A 45 -1.42 -13.06 0.10
C ILE A 45 -2.11 -13.53 1.38
N GLU A 46 -3.44 -13.52 1.40
CA GLU A 46 -4.21 -14.10 2.51
C GLU A 46 -4.19 -15.63 2.39
N VAL A 47 -3.35 -16.25 3.21
CA VAL A 47 -3.32 -17.69 3.42
C VAL A 47 -4.05 -17.99 4.74
N LEU A 48 -5.24 -18.58 4.66
CA LEU A 48 -5.93 -19.14 5.83
C LEU A 48 -5.74 -20.65 5.81
N ASP A 49 -5.27 -21.21 6.93
CA ASP A 49 -5.01 -22.65 7.12
C ASP A 49 -4.18 -23.33 6.01
N GLY A 50 -3.30 -22.57 5.34
CA GLY A 50 -2.41 -23.08 4.29
C GLY A 50 -2.99 -23.05 2.88
N GLU A 51 -4.22 -22.56 2.70
CA GLU A 51 -4.86 -22.42 1.39
C GLU A 51 -5.04 -20.94 1.01
N LEU A 52 -4.94 -20.65 -0.29
CA LEU A 52 -5.25 -19.34 -0.84
C LEU A 52 -6.77 -19.14 -0.78
N VAL A 53 -7.23 -18.17 0.00
CA VAL A 53 -8.66 -17.88 0.10
C VAL A 53 -9.04 -16.82 -0.91
N GLU A 54 -9.68 -17.25 -2.00
CA GLU A 54 -10.37 -16.38 -2.94
C GLU A 54 -11.72 -15.95 -2.34
N ASP A 55 -11.68 -15.09 -1.32
CA ASP A 55 -12.92 -14.64 -0.67
C ASP A 55 -13.62 -13.56 -1.53
N ASP A 56 -14.75 -13.95 -2.14
CA ASP A 56 -15.62 -13.17 -3.06
C ASP A 56 -16.61 -12.25 -2.30
N ASP A 57 -16.75 -12.40 -0.98
CA ASP A 57 -17.64 -11.58 -0.15
C ASP A 57 -17.00 -10.27 0.38
N ARG A 58 -15.74 -9.99 0.02
CA ARG A 58 -15.07 -8.74 0.38
C ARG A 58 -15.55 -7.59 -0.51
N PRO A 59 -15.72 -6.37 0.03
CA PRO A 59 -16.01 -5.21 -0.81
C PRO A 59 -14.89 -5.06 -1.85
N GLY A 60 -15.26 -5.12 -3.13
CA GLY A 60 -14.31 -5.05 -4.23
C GLY A 60 -13.37 -3.85 -4.10
N ARG A 61 -12.09 -4.07 -4.41
CA ARG A 61 -11.05 -3.04 -4.39
C ARG A 61 -11.48 -1.85 -5.26
N ARG A 62 -11.42 -0.64 -4.70
CA ARG A 62 -11.68 0.59 -5.45
C ARG A 62 -10.48 0.94 -6.32
N LEU A 63 -10.73 1.15 -7.61
CA LEU A 63 -9.70 1.62 -8.55
C LEU A 63 -9.16 2.99 -8.10
N GLY A 64 -7.84 3.11 -8.10
CA GLY A 64 -7.11 4.30 -7.66
C GLY A 64 -5.99 4.70 -8.63
N ARG A 65 -5.09 5.57 -8.15
CA ARG A 65 -3.98 6.08 -8.97
C ARG A 65 -2.99 5.00 -9.40
N ALA A 66 -2.80 3.97 -8.58
CA ALA A 66 -1.99 2.81 -8.92
C ALA A 66 -2.54 2.07 -10.14
N ASP A 67 -3.87 1.90 -10.23
CA ASP A 67 -4.51 1.27 -11.39
C ASP A 67 -4.28 2.10 -12.65
N GLN A 68 -4.45 3.42 -12.56
CA GLN A 68 -4.18 4.31 -13.68
C GLN A 68 -2.73 4.23 -14.15
N ALA A 69 -1.77 4.21 -13.23
CA ALA A 69 -0.35 4.08 -13.55
C ALA A 69 -0.05 2.71 -14.20
N ASN A 70 -0.65 1.64 -13.69
CA ASN A 70 -0.48 0.28 -14.22
C ASN A 70 -1.14 0.13 -15.60
N THR A 71 -2.28 0.77 -15.87
CA THR A 71 -2.88 0.81 -17.21
C THR A 71 -1.94 1.49 -18.20
N VAL A 72 -1.45 2.69 -17.87
CA VAL A 72 -0.54 3.44 -18.76
C VAL A 72 0.78 2.70 -18.97
N GLY A 73 1.36 2.13 -17.91
CA GLY A 73 2.56 1.30 -18.00
C GLY A 73 2.33 0.02 -18.81
N GLY A 74 1.17 -0.63 -18.64
CA GLY A 74 0.78 -1.82 -19.38
C GLY A 74 0.62 -1.57 -20.87
N GLU A 75 0.00 -0.44 -21.26
CA GLU A 75 -0.11 -0.03 -22.66
C GLU A 75 1.26 0.23 -23.31
N PHE A 76 2.17 0.86 -22.57
CA PHE A 76 3.55 1.06 -23.03
C PHE A 76 4.25 -0.29 -23.26
N VAL A 77 4.16 -1.22 -22.30
CA VAL A 77 4.78 -2.55 -22.40
C VAL A 77 4.17 -3.34 -23.56
N ALA A 78 2.84 -3.34 -23.71
CA ALA A 78 2.15 -4.02 -24.81
C ALA A 78 2.64 -3.50 -26.17
N THR A 79 2.71 -2.17 -26.34
CA THR A 79 3.20 -1.53 -27.57
C THR A 79 4.66 -1.92 -27.86
N ALA A 80 5.52 -1.95 -26.84
CA ALA A 80 6.92 -2.35 -27.00
C ALA A 80 7.06 -3.83 -27.40
N LEU A 81 6.28 -4.72 -26.79
CA LEU A 81 6.27 -6.15 -27.12
C LEU A 81 5.81 -6.39 -28.56
N GLU A 82 4.77 -5.69 -29.02
CA GLU A 82 4.33 -5.75 -30.42
C GLU A 82 5.42 -5.26 -31.39
N ALA A 83 6.07 -4.14 -31.09
CA ALA A 83 7.17 -3.62 -31.90
C ALA A 83 8.37 -4.58 -31.97
N TRP A 84 8.57 -5.39 -30.94
CA TRP A 84 9.58 -6.45 -30.90
C TRP A 84 9.12 -7.79 -31.49
N GLY A 85 7.88 -7.86 -31.99
CA GLY A 85 7.35 -9.03 -32.70
C GLY A 85 6.69 -10.08 -31.80
N PHE A 86 6.41 -9.76 -30.53
CA PHE A 86 5.65 -10.63 -29.63
C PHE A 86 4.15 -10.33 -29.74
N THR A 87 3.47 -10.95 -30.70
CA THR A 87 2.00 -10.90 -30.76
C THR A 87 1.41 -12.01 -29.88
N GLY A 88 0.67 -11.66 -28.84
CA GLY A 88 -0.10 -12.63 -28.06
C GLY A 88 -1.05 -13.39 -28.99
N LYS A 89 -0.95 -14.73 -29.02
CA LYS A 89 -2.00 -15.53 -29.64
C LYS A 89 -3.26 -15.36 -28.78
N GLY A 90 -4.31 -14.82 -29.37
CA GLY A 90 -5.63 -14.70 -28.76
C GLY A 90 -6.29 -16.05 -28.50
#